data_AF-A0A3N5SRG3-F1
#
_entry.id   AF-A0A3N5SRG3-F1
#
_cell.length_a   1.000
_cell.length_b   1.000
_cell.length_c   1.000
_cell.angle_alpha   90.00
_cell.angle_beta   90.00
_cell.angle_gamma   90.00
#
_symmetry.space_group_name_H-M   'P 1'
#
loop_
_entity.id
_entity.type
_entity.pdbx_description
1 polymer ?
#
loop_
_entity_poly.entity_id
_entity_poly.type
_entity_poly.pdbx_seq_one_letter_code
_entity_poly.pdbx_strand_id
1 'polypeptide(L)'
;MVTKSMNRDLSNDPVAAAMIAGGVGAATIGLLAVLAEASEAIADALNWWEPAGPLTGKTLTGVAVFFVSWVVLHLIFRGKNVNFARATTIALILLGLGLLGTFPPFFALFAAE
;
A
#
# COMPACT_ATOMS: atom_id res chain seq x y z
N MET A 1 30.96 -0.73 -39.06
CA MET A 1 30.61 0.14 -37.92
C MET A 1 29.24 -0.31 -37.45
N VAL A 2 29.18 -1.19 -36.44
CA VAL A 2 27.91 -1.78 -35.98
C VAL A 2 27.21 -0.78 -35.09
N THR A 3 26.02 -0.34 -35.49
CA THR A 3 25.12 0.48 -34.69
C THR A 3 24.73 -0.31 -33.45
N LYS A 4 25.41 -0.04 -32.34
CA LYS A 4 25.01 -0.47 -31.01
C LYS A 4 23.64 0.15 -30.75
N SER A 5 22.57 -0.63 -30.88
CA SER A 5 21.25 -0.18 -30.47
C SER A 5 21.36 0.27 -29.02
N MET A 6 21.02 1.52 -28.76
CA MET A 6 20.80 2.02 -27.40
C MET A 6 19.53 1.36 -26.86
N ASN A 7 19.56 0.05 -26.61
CA ASN A 7 18.62 -0.57 -25.69
C ASN A 7 19.09 -0.14 -24.31
N ARG A 8 18.63 1.03 -23.83
CA ARG A 8 18.68 1.31 -22.41
C ARG A 8 17.83 0.21 -21.79
N ASP A 9 18.47 -0.79 -21.19
CA ASP A 9 17.80 -1.72 -20.28
C ASP A 9 17.29 -0.86 -19.12
N LEU A 10 16.12 -0.24 -19.33
CA LEU A 10 15.45 0.58 -18.33
C LEU A 10 15.23 -0.36 -17.16
N SER A 11 16.05 -0.17 -16.13
CA SER A 11 16.04 -1.04 -14.97
C SER A 11 14.65 -0.91 -14.34
N ASN A 12 13.92 -2.03 -14.28
CA ASN A 12 12.50 -2.06 -13.90
C ASN A 12 12.30 -1.96 -12.36
N ASP A 13 13.39 -1.75 -11.63
CA ASP A 13 13.49 -1.72 -10.17
C ASP A 13 12.70 -0.58 -9.51
N PRO A 14 12.67 0.67 -10.03
CA PRO A 14 11.91 1.73 -9.38
C PRO A 14 10.40 1.50 -9.53
N VAL A 15 9.98 0.96 -10.69
CA VAL A 15 8.58 0.66 -10.99
C VAL A 15 8.09 -0.51 -10.14
N ALA A 16 8.88 -1.58 -10.04
CA ALA A 16 8.54 -2.73 -9.20
C ALA A 16 8.42 -2.34 -7.71
N ALA A 17 9.32 -1.48 -7.21
CA ALA A 17 9.25 -0.93 -5.86
C ALA A 17 7.96 -0.11 -5.63
N ALA A 18 7.61 0.76 -6.59
CA ALA A 18 6.39 1.57 -6.51
C ALA A 18 5.11 0.72 -6.53
N MET A 19 5.06 -0.34 -7.34
CA MET A 19 3.90 -1.24 -7.38
C MET A 19 3.67 -1.94 -6.04
N ILE A 20 4.71 -2.55 -5.46
CA ILE A 20 4.59 -3.22 -4.16
C ILE A 20 4.19 -2.21 -3.09
N ALA A 21 4.85 -1.04 -3.05
CA ALA A 21 4.51 0.01 -2.10
C ALA A 21 3.04 0.46 -2.22
N GLY A 22 2.53 0.59 -3.45
CA GLY A 22 1.13 0.87 -3.74
C GLY A 22 0.19 -0.14 -3.09
N GLY A 23 0.49 -1.43 -3.27
CA GLY A 23 -0.22 -2.53 -2.61
C GLY A 23 -0.17 -2.43 -1.08
N VAL A 24 1.01 -2.14 -0.50
CA VAL A 24 1.17 -1.99 0.96
C VAL A 24 0.33 -0.83 1.51
N GLY A 25 0.32 0.32 0.81
CA GLY A 25 -0.52 1.45 1.19
C GLY A 25 -2.01 1.10 1.17
N ALA A 26 -2.48 0.44 0.11
CA ALA A 26 -3.86 -0.03 0.00
C ALA A 26 -4.23 -1.04 1.10
N ALA A 27 -3.36 -2.02 1.35
CA ALA A 27 -3.54 -3.00 2.43
C ALA A 27 -3.61 -2.34 3.81
N THR A 28 -2.78 -1.31 4.04
CA THR A 28 -2.78 -0.53 5.29
C THR A 28 -4.11 0.17 5.50
N ILE A 29 -4.66 0.83 4.47
CA ILE A 29 -5.98 1.48 4.56
C ILE A 29 -7.06 0.45 4.88
N GLY A 30 -7.08 -0.68 4.17
CA GLY A 30 -8.06 -1.75 4.42
C GLY A 30 -7.94 -2.33 5.84
N LEU A 31 -6.72 -2.52 6.34
CA LEU A 31 -6.49 -2.97 7.71
C LEU A 31 -6.99 -1.95 8.74
N LEU A 32 -6.69 -0.66 8.55
CA LEU A 32 -7.16 0.41 9.44
C LEU A 32 -8.68 0.58 9.37
N ALA A 33 -9.31 0.26 8.24
CA ALA A 33 -10.76 0.23 8.14
C ALA A 33 -11.35 -0.82 9.08
N VAL A 34 -10.87 -2.06 9.01
CA VAL A 34 -11.32 -3.15 9.91
C VAL A 34 -11.01 -2.83 11.38
N LEU A 35 -9.80 -2.35 11.68
CA LEU A 35 -9.38 -2.10 13.07
C LEU A 35 -10.16 -0.95 13.73
N ALA A 36 -10.50 0.10 12.98
CA ALA A 36 -11.28 1.21 13.53
C ALA A 36 -12.73 0.81 13.81
N GLU A 37 -13.28 -0.15 13.06
CA GLU A 37 -14.63 -0.68 13.33
C GLU A 37 -14.62 -1.66 14.50
N ALA A 38 -13.50 -2.39 14.68
CA ALA A 38 -13.32 -3.31 15.80
C ALA A 38 -12.98 -2.64 17.13
N SER A 39 -12.56 -1.37 17.13
CA SER A 39 -12.14 -0.67 18.35
C SER A 39 -12.35 0.83 18.25
N GLU A 40 -13.22 1.36 19.12
CA GLU A 40 -13.45 2.81 19.27
C GLU A 40 -12.15 3.56 19.60
N ALA A 41 -11.26 2.98 20.41
CA ALA A 41 -9.98 3.61 20.75
C ALA A 41 -9.08 3.83 19.53
N ILE A 42 -9.10 2.91 18.56
CA ILE A 42 -8.36 3.06 17.30
C ILE A 42 -9.05 4.09 16.40
N ALA A 43 -10.39 4.08 16.35
CA ALA A 43 -11.14 5.09 15.61
C ALA A 43 -10.84 6.51 16.11
N ASP A 44 -10.86 6.72 17.42
CA ASP A 44 -10.54 8.00 18.05
C ASP A 44 -9.08 8.39 17.83
N ALA A 45 -8.14 7.45 17.95
CA ALA A 45 -6.73 7.71 17.67
C ALA A 45 -6.47 8.12 16.21
N LEU A 46 -7.32 7.72 15.27
CA LEU A 46 -7.27 8.10 13.85
C LEU A 46 -8.10 9.35 13.53
N ASN A 47 -8.86 9.88 14.49
CA ASN A 47 -9.64 11.10 14.33
C ASN A 47 -8.75 12.34 14.46
N TRP A 48 -7.94 12.59 13.44
CA TRP A 48 -7.02 13.74 13.42
C TRP A 48 -7.71 15.04 13.02
N TRP A 49 -8.94 14.96 12.50
CA TRP A 49 -9.73 16.12 12.13
C TRP A 49 -11.22 15.83 12.30
N GLU A 50 -11.83 16.41 13.34
CA GLU A 50 -13.21 16.13 13.76
C GLU A 50 -14.27 16.21 12.64
N PRO A 51 -14.26 17.18 11.71
CA PRO A 51 -15.25 17.27 10.64
C PRO A 51 -15.19 16.10 9.64
N ALA A 52 -14.03 15.44 9.51
CA ALA A 52 -13.83 14.29 8.63
C ALA A 52 -13.76 12.96 9.40
N GLY A 53 -13.63 13.02 10.73
CA GLY A 53 -13.57 11.87 11.61
C GLY A 53 -12.33 10.98 11.38
N PRO A 54 -12.42 9.69 11.71
CA PRO A 54 -11.32 8.72 11.58
C PRO A 54 -10.81 8.53 10.14
N LEU A 55 -11.56 8.97 9.13
CA LEU A 55 -11.21 8.78 7.72
C LEU A 55 -9.91 9.49 7.34
N THR A 56 -9.66 10.67 7.90
CA THR A 56 -8.43 11.43 7.66
C THR A 56 -7.21 10.66 8.19
N GLY A 57 -7.28 10.07 9.39
CA GLY A 57 -6.17 9.28 9.92
C GLY A 57 -5.93 8.00 9.12
N LYS A 58 -6.98 7.28 8.72
CA LYS A 58 -6.88 6.06 7.89
C LYS A 58 -6.12 6.35 6.58
N THR A 59 -6.56 7.38 5.87
CA THR A 59 -6.01 7.72 4.54
C THR A 59 -4.60 8.30 4.63
N LEU A 60 -4.35 9.22 5.56
CA LEU A 60 -3.03 9.84 5.70
C LEU A 60 -1.98 8.83 6.20
N THR A 61 -2.35 7.92 7.10
CA THR A 61 -1.48 6.82 7.52
C THR A 61 -1.16 5.89 6.35
N GLY A 62 -2.16 5.52 5.54
CA GLY A 62 -1.95 4.70 4.34
C GLY A 62 -0.98 5.35 3.34
N VAL A 63 -1.11 6.65 3.10
CA VAL A 63 -0.19 7.41 2.23
C VAL A 63 1.21 7.48 2.83
N ALA A 64 1.34 7.72 4.14
CA ALA A 64 2.63 7.73 4.81
C ALA A 64 3.34 6.37 4.70
N VAL A 65 2.62 5.28 4.96
CA VAL A 65 3.15 3.91 4.84
C VAL A 65 3.51 3.58 3.39
N PHE A 66 2.73 4.04 2.41
CA PHE A 66 3.08 3.94 1.00
C PHE A 66 4.44 4.58 0.70
N PHE A 67 4.66 5.84 1.10
CA PHE A 67 5.90 6.55 0.83
C PHE A 67 7.10 5.92 1.55
N VAL A 68 6.94 5.56 2.83
CA VAL A 68 7.98 4.88 3.60
C VAL A 68 8.35 3.56 2.93
N SER A 69 7.34 2.75 2.57
CA SER A 69 7.55 1.46 1.89
C SER A 69 8.27 1.67 0.56
N TRP A 70 7.83 2.64 -0.23
CA TRP A 70 8.44 2.94 -1.53
C TRP A 70 9.92 3.30 -1.40
N VAL A 71 10.27 4.20 -0.49
CA VAL A 71 11.67 4.60 -0.25
C VAL A 71 12.50 3.37 0.18
N VAL A 72 12.02 2.58 1.12
CA VAL A 72 12.71 1.38 1.59
C VAL A 72 12.91 0.35 0.46
N LEU A 73 11.84 0.02 -0.27
CA LEU A 73 11.89 -0.93 -1.40
C LEU A 73 12.79 -0.41 -2.52
N HIS A 74 12.76 0.88 -2.82
CA HIS A 74 13.64 1.49 -3.82
C HIS A 74 15.11 1.33 -3.43
N LEU A 75 15.47 1.60 -2.17
CA LEU A 75 16.84 1.39 -1.68
C LEU A 75 17.27 -0.08 -1.71
N ILE A 76 16.36 -1.01 -1.40
CA ILE A 76 16.65 -2.45 -1.38
C ILE A 76 16.84 -3.03 -2.79
N PHE A 77 16.06 -2.55 -3.77
CA PHE A 77 16.07 -3.02 -5.15
C PHE A 77 17.06 -2.31 -6.04
N ARG A 78 17.62 -1.17 -5.59
CA ARG A 78 18.63 -0.43 -6.33
C ARG A 78 19.81 -1.34 -6.70
N GLY A 79 20.03 -1.52 -8.00
CA GLY A 79 21.10 -2.36 -8.53
C GLY A 79 20.83 -3.87 -8.54
N LYS A 80 19.59 -4.31 -8.27
CA LYS A 80 19.17 -5.72 -8.33
C LYS A 80 18.24 -5.96 -9.51
N ASN A 81 18.39 -7.12 -10.16
CA ASN A 81 17.41 -7.60 -11.14
C ASN A 81 16.15 -8.09 -10.44
N VAL A 82 15.14 -7.24 -10.36
CA VAL A 82 13.85 -7.57 -9.75
C VAL A 82 12.98 -8.34 -10.76
N ASN A 83 12.44 -9.47 -10.34
CA ASN A 83 11.42 -10.18 -11.13
C ASN A 83 10.10 -9.39 -11.07
N PHE A 84 9.80 -8.66 -12.16
CA PHE A 84 8.63 -7.81 -12.24
C PHE A 84 7.30 -8.57 -12.09
N ALA A 85 7.19 -9.78 -12.63
CA ALA A 85 5.98 -10.58 -12.51
C ALA A 85 5.66 -10.91 -11.04
N ARG A 86 6.68 -11.29 -10.26
CA ARG A 86 6.52 -11.53 -8.81
C ARG A 86 6.13 -10.26 -8.06
N ALA A 87 6.75 -9.13 -8.36
CA ALA A 87 6.43 -7.85 -7.74
C ALA A 87 4.96 -7.45 -8.00
N THR A 88 4.50 -7.62 -9.24
CA THR A 88 3.12 -7.38 -9.63
C THR A 88 2.14 -8.30 -8.92
N THR A 89 2.42 -9.59 -8.84
CA THR A 89 1.56 -10.53 -8.09
C THR A 89 1.42 -10.13 -6.63
N ILE A 90 2.53 -9.77 -5.97
CA ILE A 90 2.50 -9.30 -4.58
C ILE A 90 1.66 -8.03 -4.45
N ALA A 91 1.88 -7.06 -5.33
CA ALA A 91 1.12 -5.81 -5.34
C ALA A 91 -0.39 -6.05 -5.50
N LEU A 92 -0.77 -6.95 -6.41
CA LEU A 92 -2.17 -7.31 -6.66
C LEU A 92 -2.81 -8.04 -5.48
N ILE A 93 -2.08 -8.93 -4.80
CA ILE A 93 -2.57 -9.60 -3.59
C ILE A 93 -2.81 -8.56 -2.49
N LEU A 94 -1.83 -7.69 -2.24
CA LEU A 94 -1.95 -6.63 -1.23
C LEU A 94 -3.10 -5.67 -1.55
N LEU A 95 -3.26 -5.29 -2.82
CA LEU A 95 -4.39 -4.49 -3.28
C LEU A 95 -5.72 -5.21 -3.02
N GLY A 96 -5.82 -6.49 -3.38
CA GLY A 96 -7.01 -7.30 -3.15
C GLY A 96 -7.39 -7.38 -1.68
N LEU A 97 -6.40 -7.57 -0.79
CA LEU A 97 -6.61 -7.54 0.66
C LEU A 97 -7.05 -6.16 1.17
N GLY A 98 -6.45 -5.08 0.67
CA GLY A 98 -6.85 -3.72 1.01
C GLY A 98 -8.29 -3.40 0.59
N LEU A 99 -8.67 -3.80 -0.62
CA LEU A 99 -10.04 -3.67 -1.12
C LEU A 99 -11.04 -4.48 -0.30
N LEU A 100 -10.69 -5.73 0.04
CA LEU A 100 -11.51 -6.59 0.88
C LEU A 100 -11.72 -5.96 2.26
N GLY A 101 -10.67 -5.45 2.89
CA GLY A 101 -10.73 -4.77 4.18
C GLY A 101 -11.57 -3.50 4.18
N THR A 102 -11.70 -2.84 3.02
CA THR A 102 -12.50 -1.61 2.86
C THR A 102 -13.96 -1.92 2.52
N PHE A 103 -14.32 -3.18 2.28
CA PHE A 103 -15.68 -3.55 1.91
C PHE A 103 -16.60 -3.57 3.15
N PRO A 104 -17.74 -2.84 3.16
CA PRO A 104 -18.61 -2.75 4.34
C PRO A 104 -19.07 -4.09 4.93
N PRO A 105 -19.50 -5.07 4.11
CA PRO A 105 -19.86 -6.38 4.64
C PRO A 105 -18.71 -7.10 5.34
N PHE A 106 -17.45 -6.78 5.01
CA PHE A 106 -16.29 -7.45 5.57
C PHE A 106 -15.86 -6.84 6.89
N PHE A 107 -15.69 -5.52 6.98
CA PHE A 107 -15.29 -4.89 8.24
C PHE A 107 -16.41 -4.92 9.29
N ALA A 108 -17.68 -4.92 8.88
CA ALA A 108 -18.81 -5.04 9.81
C ALA A 108 -18.85 -6.38 10.55
N LEU A 109 -18.20 -7.44 10.01
CA LEU A 109 -18.03 -8.72 10.72
C LEU A 109 -17.18 -8.58 11.99
N PHE A 110 -16.42 -7.49 12.08
CA PHE A 110 -15.52 -7.21 13.20
C PHE A 110 -16.00 -6.01 14.02
N ALA A 111 -17.17 -5.45 13.74
CA ALA A 111 -17.73 -4.35 14.52
C ALA A 111 -17.92 -4.80 15.98
N ALA A 112 -17.45 -3.99 16.93
CA ALA A 112 -17.70 -4.22 18.34
C ALA A 112 -19.21 -4.01 18.66
N GLU A 113 -19.80 -4.92 19.44
CA GLU A 113 -21.20 -4.86 19.89
C GLU A 113 -21.39 -3.94 21.10
#